data_AF-A0A1B6FQR9-F1
#
_entry.id   AF-A0A1B6FQR9-F1
#
_cell.length_a   1.000
_cell.length_b   1.000
_cell.length_c   1.000
_cell.angle_alpha   90.00
_cell.angle_beta   90.00
_cell.angle_gamma   90.00
#
_symmetry.space_group_name_H-M   'P 1'
#
loop_
_entity.id
_entity.type
_entity.pdbx_description
1 polymer ?
#
loop_
_entity_poly.entity_id
_entity_poly.type
_entity_poly.pdbx_seq_one_letter_code
_entity_poly.pdbx_strand_id
1 'polypeptide(L)'
;MILICVLFLSSTVEISFSKAQPNPIVNLGNSLVYRLENATGEHGELLLKDFYKYFNMLDDIYTLMRSESGADVCKGMAVFDIIEELGGPPHVGLQLDYKLLEEKYKWNDSNETEDIKTILKDTRELWAAMEERANRLRHGIPDPDTEEDNKPPGVSSDSSEGELH
;
A
#
# COMPACT_ATOMS: atom_id res chain seq x y z
N MET A 1 -51.73 21.75 -37.79
CA MET A 1 -50.51 20.97 -38.07
C MET A 1 -49.41 21.99 -38.31
N ILE A 2 -48.35 22.10 -37.52
CA ILE A 2 -47.32 21.08 -37.26
C ILE A 2 -46.82 21.20 -35.81
N LEU A 3 -46.70 20.03 -35.20
CA LEU A 3 -46.06 19.70 -33.93
C LEU A 3 -44.58 20.10 -33.98
N ILE A 4 -44.10 20.98 -33.10
CA ILE A 4 -42.66 21.21 -32.92
C ILE A 4 -42.24 20.59 -31.60
N CYS A 5 -41.42 19.56 -31.76
CA CYS A 5 -40.89 18.66 -30.76
C CYS A 5 -40.11 19.40 -29.68
N VAL A 6 -40.42 18.98 -28.46
CA VAL A 6 -39.67 19.13 -27.24
C VAL A 6 -38.21 18.67 -27.48
N LEU A 7 -37.26 19.60 -27.44
CA LEU A 7 -35.83 19.28 -27.31
C LEU A 7 -35.40 19.59 -25.88
N PHE A 8 -35.69 18.65 -24.97
CA PHE A 8 -34.94 18.50 -23.74
C PHE A 8 -33.56 17.97 -24.12
N LEU A 9 -32.59 18.87 -24.30
CA LEU A 9 -31.18 18.52 -24.24
C LEU A 9 -30.76 18.56 -22.77
N SER A 10 -31.30 17.63 -21.99
CA SER A 10 -30.67 17.23 -20.73
C SER A 10 -29.50 16.35 -21.11
N SER A 11 -28.31 16.96 -21.24
CA SER A 11 -27.06 16.21 -21.25
C SER A 11 -26.86 15.60 -19.87
N THR A 12 -27.52 14.48 -19.60
CA THR A 12 -27.11 13.57 -18.55
C THR A 12 -25.78 12.99 -19.00
N VAL A 13 -24.71 13.57 -18.48
CA VAL A 13 -23.40 12.92 -18.42
C VAL A 13 -23.64 11.66 -17.59
N GLU A 14 -23.94 10.56 -18.26
CA GLU A 14 -23.87 9.23 -17.68
C GLU A 14 -22.38 8.99 -17.41
N ILE A 15 -21.97 9.30 -16.18
CA ILE A 15 -20.72 8.79 -15.63
C ILE A 15 -20.92 7.29 -15.58
N SER A 16 -20.47 6.61 -16.62
CA SER A 16 -20.38 5.16 -16.65
C SER A 16 -19.44 4.77 -15.53
N PHE A 17 -20.00 4.44 -14.37
CA PHE A 17 -19.30 3.76 -13.29
C PHE A 17 -18.97 2.37 -13.84
N SER A 18 -17.85 2.30 -14.57
CA SER A 18 -17.27 1.06 -15.01
C SER A 18 -17.10 0.23 -13.75
N LYS A 19 -17.90 -0.83 -13.63
CA LYS A 19 -17.82 -1.81 -12.56
C LYS A 19 -16.53 -2.59 -12.81
N ALA A 20 -15.39 -1.95 -12.54
CA ALA A 20 -14.08 -2.54 -12.59
C ALA A 20 -14.12 -3.76 -11.68
N GLN A 21 -13.66 -4.90 -12.21
CA GLN A 21 -13.47 -6.09 -11.40
C GLN A 21 -12.66 -5.68 -10.16
N PRO A 22 -13.15 -5.99 -8.94
CA PRO A 22 -12.58 -5.37 -7.76
C PRO A 22 -11.14 -5.88 -7.58
N ASN A 23 -10.19 -4.94 -7.52
CA ASN A 23 -8.77 -5.24 -7.41
C ASN A 23 -8.53 -6.09 -6.14
N PRO A 24 -7.87 -7.26 -6.23
CA PRO A 24 -7.67 -8.15 -5.08
C PRO A 24 -7.07 -7.47 -3.84
N ILE A 25 -6.16 -6.52 -4.03
CA ILE A 25 -5.54 -5.78 -2.90
C ILE A 25 -6.57 -4.88 -2.21
N VAL A 26 -7.42 -4.20 -2.97
CA VAL A 26 -8.48 -3.32 -2.45
C VAL A 26 -9.48 -4.12 -1.62
N ASN A 27 -9.91 -5.29 -2.12
CA ASN A 27 -10.81 -6.18 -1.37
C ASN A 27 -10.18 -6.67 -0.07
N LEU A 28 -8.89 -7.02 -0.11
CA LEU A 28 -8.17 -7.46 1.08
C LEU A 28 -8.05 -6.33 2.11
N GLY A 29 -7.72 -5.11 1.66
CA GLY A 29 -7.68 -3.91 2.51
C GLY A 29 -9.01 -3.65 3.21
N ASN A 30 -10.12 -3.66 2.47
CA ASN A 30 -11.45 -3.46 3.03
C ASN A 30 -11.84 -4.57 4.02
N SER A 31 -11.48 -5.82 3.73
CA SER A 31 -11.70 -6.96 4.64
C SER A 31 -10.91 -6.85 5.93
N LEU A 32 -9.67 -6.32 5.87
CA LEU A 32 -8.87 -6.04 7.06
C LEU A 32 -9.53 -4.97 7.93
N VAL A 33 -9.93 -3.83 7.34
CA VAL A 33 -10.64 -2.76 8.07
C VAL A 33 -11.90 -3.30 8.76
N TYR A 34 -12.75 -4.01 8.01
CA TYR A 34 -13.99 -4.57 8.56
C TYR A 34 -13.73 -5.47 9.78
N ARG A 35 -12.72 -6.34 9.72
CA ARG A 35 -12.39 -7.23 10.83
C ARG A 35 -11.82 -6.47 12.03
N LEU A 36 -10.98 -5.46 11.80
CA LEU A 36 -10.42 -4.63 12.87
C LEU A 36 -11.50 -3.82 13.60
N GLU A 37 -12.39 -3.16 12.86
CA GLU A 37 -13.42 -2.31 13.45
C GLU A 37 -14.51 -3.10 14.18
N ASN A 38 -14.90 -4.25 13.63
CA ASN A 38 -16.01 -5.04 14.18
C ASN A 38 -15.53 -6.17 15.11
N ALA A 39 -14.21 -6.37 15.21
CA ALA A 39 -13.59 -7.49 15.93
C ALA A 39 -14.29 -8.83 15.64
N THR A 40 -14.66 -9.06 14.37
CA THR A 40 -15.46 -10.22 13.97
C THR A 40 -14.59 -11.46 13.83
N GLY A 41 -15.03 -12.57 14.44
CA GLY A 41 -14.52 -13.92 14.22
C GLY A 41 -13.66 -14.49 15.37
N GLU A 42 -13.60 -15.82 15.47
CA GLU A 42 -12.75 -16.55 16.44
C GLU A 42 -11.30 -16.73 15.95
N HIS A 43 -10.91 -16.12 14.82
CA HIS A 43 -9.68 -16.47 14.10
C HIS A 43 -8.73 -15.29 13.92
N GLY A 44 -8.18 -14.78 15.03
CA GLY A 44 -7.16 -13.72 15.00
C GLY A 44 -5.92 -14.08 14.18
N GLU A 45 -5.54 -15.37 14.11
CA GLU A 45 -4.44 -15.84 13.25
C GLU A 45 -4.67 -15.55 11.76
N LEU A 46 -5.92 -15.64 11.29
CA LEU A 46 -6.26 -15.31 9.89
C LEU A 46 -6.15 -13.80 9.61
N LEU A 47 -6.26 -12.97 10.65
CA LEU A 47 -6.08 -11.52 10.52
C LEU A 47 -4.61 -11.19 10.24
N LEU A 48 -3.70 -11.70 11.05
CA LEU A 48 -2.26 -11.43 10.89
C LEU A 48 -1.73 -11.96 9.55
N LYS A 49 -2.14 -13.17 9.16
CA LYS A 49 -1.79 -13.75 7.85
C LYS A 49 -2.22 -12.85 6.69
N ASP A 50 -3.41 -12.26 6.78
CA ASP A 50 -3.94 -11.40 5.72
C ASP A 50 -3.27 -10.02 5.71
N PHE A 51 -2.78 -9.52 6.85
CA PHE A 51 -1.93 -8.33 6.88
C PHE A 51 -0.62 -8.56 6.12
N TYR A 52 0.10 -9.65 6.41
CA TYR A 52 1.31 -10.00 5.68
C TYR A 52 1.05 -10.19 4.19
N LYS A 53 -0.08 -10.82 3.84
CA LYS A 53 -0.49 -10.95 2.44
C LYS A 53 -0.69 -9.58 1.78
N TYR A 54 -1.35 -8.64 2.46
CA TYR A 54 -1.55 -7.29 1.94
C TYR A 54 -0.22 -6.56 1.76
N PHE A 55 0.66 -6.62 2.75
CA PHE A 55 1.99 -6.02 2.70
C PHE A 55 2.80 -6.56 1.52
N ASN A 56 2.87 -7.89 1.35
CA ASN A 56 3.59 -8.50 0.24
C ASN A 56 3.01 -8.08 -1.12
N MET A 57 1.68 -7.91 -1.22
CA MET A 57 1.08 -7.40 -2.45
C MET A 57 1.47 -5.95 -2.75
N LEU A 58 1.63 -5.09 -1.72
CA LEU A 58 2.18 -3.75 -1.92
C LEU A 58 3.65 -3.79 -2.33
N ASP A 59 4.45 -4.69 -1.72
CA ASP A 59 5.87 -4.84 -2.04
C ASP A 59 6.08 -5.34 -3.48
N ASP A 60 5.22 -6.26 -3.95
CA ASP A 60 5.18 -6.69 -5.35
C ASP A 60 4.88 -5.50 -6.29
N ILE A 61 3.92 -4.65 -5.93
CA ILE A 61 3.60 -3.43 -6.70
C ILE A 61 4.79 -2.47 -6.70
N TYR A 62 5.44 -2.27 -5.56
CA TYR A 62 6.59 -1.40 -5.43
C TYR A 62 7.78 -1.89 -6.26
N THR A 63 8.01 -3.21 -6.26
CA THR A 63 9.00 -3.88 -7.11
C THR A 63 8.73 -3.60 -8.59
N LEU A 64 7.48 -3.66 -9.04
CA LEU A 64 7.11 -3.30 -10.41
C LEU A 64 7.40 -1.82 -10.72
N MET A 65 7.11 -0.90 -9.79
CA MET A 65 7.38 0.54 -9.95
C MET A 65 8.88 0.86 -10.05
N ARG A 66 9.75 -0.01 -9.52
CA ARG A 66 11.21 0.12 -9.56
C ARG A 66 11.89 -0.67 -10.67
N SER A 67 11.12 -1.41 -11.47
CA SER A 67 11.63 -2.17 -12.60
C SER A 67 12.26 -1.27 -13.67
N GLU A 68 13.28 -1.78 -14.35
CA GLU A 68 13.85 -1.16 -15.56
C GLU A 68 12.90 -1.28 -16.77
N SER A 69 11.98 -2.26 -16.72
CA SER A 69 10.98 -2.49 -17.75
C SER A 69 9.86 -1.45 -17.65
N GLY A 70 9.79 -0.53 -18.63
CA GLY A 70 8.72 0.47 -18.68
C GLY A 70 7.31 -0.14 -18.70
N ALA A 71 7.15 -1.36 -19.23
CA ALA A 71 5.87 -2.07 -19.17
C ALA A 71 5.49 -2.49 -17.74
N ASP A 72 6.47 -2.89 -16.94
CA ASP A 72 6.24 -3.28 -15.54
C ASP A 72 6.04 -2.05 -14.65
N VAL A 73 6.79 -0.98 -14.90
CA VAL A 73 6.56 0.33 -14.26
C VAL A 73 5.13 0.79 -14.50
N CYS A 74 4.64 0.73 -15.74
CA CYS A 74 3.25 1.07 -16.07
C CYS A 74 2.23 0.20 -15.31
N LYS A 75 2.48 -1.10 -15.15
CA LYS A 75 1.59 -1.99 -14.39
C LYS A 75 1.58 -1.64 -12.90
N GLY A 76 2.75 -1.42 -12.32
CA GLY A 76 2.90 -1.02 -10.92
C GLY A 76 2.20 0.30 -10.64
N MET A 77 2.46 1.31 -11.47
CA MET A 77 1.80 2.62 -11.40
C MET A 77 0.28 2.53 -11.55
N ALA A 78 -0.23 1.72 -12.49
CA ALA A 78 -1.67 1.57 -12.66
C ALA A 78 -2.37 1.00 -11.42
N VAL A 79 -1.72 0.09 -10.68
CA VAL A 79 -2.29 -0.43 -9.42
C VAL A 79 -2.10 0.57 -8.28
N PHE A 80 -0.94 1.22 -8.19
CA PHE A 80 -0.68 2.28 -7.21
C PHE A 80 -1.71 3.40 -7.31
N ASP A 81 -1.97 3.91 -8.51
CA ASP A 81 -2.93 5.00 -8.76
C ASP A 81 -4.35 4.63 -8.29
N ILE A 82 -4.77 3.36 -8.47
CA ILE A 82 -6.06 2.88 -7.96
C ILE A 82 -6.12 2.93 -6.43
N ILE A 83 -5.04 2.55 -5.75
CA ILE A 83 -4.98 2.56 -4.28
C ILE A 83 -4.89 4.01 -3.77
N GLU A 84 -4.12 4.86 -4.44
CA GLU A 84 -3.97 6.28 -4.13
C GLU A 84 -5.29 7.04 -4.29
N GLU A 85 -6.07 6.77 -5.36
CA GLU A 85 -7.40 7.35 -5.57
C GLU A 85 -8.38 7.00 -4.44
N LEU A 86 -8.19 5.83 -3.81
CA LEU A 86 -8.97 5.39 -2.65
C LEU A 86 -8.44 5.93 -1.31
N GLY A 87 -7.40 6.77 -1.32
CA GLY A 87 -6.80 7.37 -0.14
C GLY A 87 -5.68 6.54 0.50
N GLY A 88 -5.12 5.57 -0.21
CA GLY A 88 -4.04 4.72 0.27
C GLY A 88 -4.52 3.44 0.98
N PRO A 89 -3.60 2.70 1.65
CA PRO A 89 -3.95 1.50 2.41
C PRO A 89 -4.95 1.82 3.54
N PRO A 90 -6.17 1.26 3.52
CA PRO A 90 -7.24 1.77 4.35
C PRO A 90 -7.07 1.46 5.85
N HIS A 91 -6.23 0.48 6.20
CA HIS A 91 -6.00 0.09 7.59
C HIS A 91 -4.87 0.86 8.29
N VAL A 92 -3.95 1.54 7.57
CA VAL A 92 -2.82 2.23 8.22
C VAL A 92 -3.22 3.52 8.95
N GLY A 93 -4.40 4.07 8.61
CA GLY A 93 -4.99 5.26 9.22
C GLY A 93 -5.95 4.97 10.38
N LEU A 94 -6.20 3.70 10.71
CA LEU A 94 -7.12 3.34 11.77
C LEU A 94 -6.52 3.60 13.15
N GLN A 95 -7.34 4.16 14.05
CA GLN A 95 -7.05 4.15 15.47
C GLN A 95 -7.60 2.86 16.07
N LEU A 96 -6.69 1.94 16.43
CA LEU A 96 -7.06 0.62 16.94
C LEU A 96 -7.08 0.61 18.46
N ASP A 97 -8.14 0.03 19.03
CA ASP A 97 -8.17 -0.38 20.43
C ASP A 97 -7.55 -1.77 20.56
N TYR A 98 -6.24 -1.82 20.74
CA TYR A 98 -5.49 -3.08 20.85
C TYR A 98 -5.97 -3.95 22.00
N LYS A 99 -6.42 -3.36 23.11
CA LYS A 99 -6.93 -4.11 24.26
C LYS A 99 -8.24 -4.82 23.90
N LEU A 100 -9.14 -4.12 23.19
CA LEU A 100 -10.36 -4.75 22.70
C LEU A 100 -10.06 -5.88 21.71
N LEU A 101 -9.07 -5.71 20.83
CA LEU A 101 -8.66 -6.74 19.88
C LEU A 101 -8.10 -7.98 20.61
N GLU A 102 -7.23 -7.79 21.61
CA GLU A 102 -6.71 -8.87 22.46
C GLU A 102 -7.84 -9.66 23.13
N GLU A 103 -8.78 -8.96 23.75
CA GLU A 103 -9.93 -9.59 24.43
C GLU A 103 -10.83 -10.36 23.46
N LYS A 104 -11.09 -9.82 22.27
CA LYS A 104 -12.01 -10.40 21.28
C LYS A 104 -11.40 -11.57 20.53
N TYR A 105 -10.15 -11.45 20.12
CA TYR A 105 -9.43 -12.50 19.40
C TYR A 105 -8.79 -13.54 20.32
N LYS A 106 -8.89 -13.34 21.65
CA LYS A 106 -8.28 -14.22 22.66
C LYS A 106 -6.77 -14.39 22.41
N TRP A 107 -6.10 -13.30 22.03
CA TRP A 107 -4.65 -13.26 21.95
C TRP A 107 -4.13 -13.33 23.39
N ASN A 108 -3.67 -14.51 23.77
CA ASN A 108 -3.24 -14.79 25.13
C ASN A 108 -1.77 -14.41 25.35
N ASP A 109 -1.03 -14.19 24.25
CA ASP A 109 0.37 -13.81 24.25
C ASP A 109 0.54 -12.37 23.73
N SER A 110 1.62 -11.71 24.14
CA SER A 110 1.91 -10.32 23.76
C SER A 110 2.37 -10.16 22.31
N ASN A 111 2.61 -11.25 21.59
CA ASN A 111 3.32 -11.22 20.32
C ASN A 111 2.40 -10.79 19.17
N GLU A 112 1.14 -11.21 19.16
CA GLU A 112 0.21 -10.89 18.07
C GLU A 112 -0.11 -9.39 17.98
N THR A 113 -0.27 -8.74 19.14
CA THR A 113 -0.47 -7.28 19.20
C THR A 113 0.75 -6.54 18.66
N GLU A 114 1.96 -6.96 19.06
CA GLU A 114 3.20 -6.35 18.56
C GLU A 114 3.44 -6.63 17.08
N ASP A 115 3.09 -7.83 16.60
CA ASP A 115 3.16 -8.18 15.18
C ASP A 115 2.21 -7.30 14.34
N ILE A 116 0.99 -7.03 14.83
CA ILE A 116 0.05 -6.13 14.16
C ILE A 116 0.58 -4.69 14.16
N LYS A 117 1.12 -4.21 15.29
CA LYS A 117 1.75 -2.87 15.32
C LYS A 117 2.89 -2.77 14.32
N THR A 118 3.72 -3.80 14.24
CA THR A 118 4.87 -3.87 13.33
C THR A 118 4.41 -3.84 11.88
N ILE A 119 3.51 -4.74 11.47
CA ILE A 119 3.07 -4.80 10.08
C ILE A 119 2.31 -3.55 9.64
N LEU A 120 1.56 -2.88 10.53
CA LEU A 120 0.92 -1.60 10.25
C LEU A 120 1.94 -0.47 10.04
N LYS A 121 3.01 -0.47 10.83
CA LYS A 121 4.12 0.47 10.70
C LYS A 121 4.85 0.22 9.37
N ASP A 122 5.24 -1.01 9.10
CA ASP A 122 5.96 -1.40 7.88
C ASP A 122 5.14 -1.07 6.63
N THR A 123 3.83 -1.32 6.67
CA THR A 123 2.91 -0.96 5.58
C THR A 123 2.87 0.56 5.35
N ARG A 124 2.91 1.36 6.41
CA ARG A 124 2.94 2.84 6.31
C ARG A 124 4.25 3.32 5.71
N GLU A 125 5.38 2.74 6.13
CA GLU A 125 6.70 3.09 5.62
C GLU A 125 6.84 2.71 4.15
N LEU A 126 6.41 1.51 3.77
CA LEU A 126 6.37 1.07 2.38
C LEU A 126 5.48 1.98 1.53
N TRP A 127 4.28 2.33 2.02
CA TRP A 127 3.39 3.24 1.31
C TRP A 127 4.03 4.61 1.05
N ALA A 128 4.68 5.20 2.05
CA ALA A 128 5.40 6.47 1.88
C ALA A 128 6.52 6.37 0.82
N ALA A 129 7.26 5.26 0.81
CA ALA A 129 8.29 5.01 -0.22
C ALA A 129 7.68 4.87 -1.63
N MET A 130 6.52 4.22 -1.73
CA MET A 130 5.76 4.13 -3.00
C MET A 130 5.27 5.50 -3.46
N GLU A 131 4.72 6.34 -2.58
CA GLU A 131 4.30 7.71 -2.89
C GLU A 131 5.48 8.55 -3.40
N GLU A 132 6.63 8.46 -2.74
CA GLU A 132 7.84 9.15 -3.18
C GLU A 132 8.27 8.67 -4.57
N ARG A 133 8.28 7.36 -4.80
CA ARG A 133 8.62 6.75 -6.10
C ARG A 133 7.64 7.18 -7.20
N ALA A 134 6.35 7.14 -6.93
CA ALA A 134 5.31 7.57 -7.87
C ALA A 134 5.50 9.05 -8.25
N ASN A 135 5.79 9.91 -7.27
CA ASN A 135 6.10 11.31 -7.51
C ASN A 135 7.34 11.49 -8.39
N ARG A 136 8.44 10.76 -8.13
CA ARG A 136 9.62 10.80 -9.00
C ARG A 136 9.30 10.39 -10.44
N LEU A 137 8.59 9.27 -10.62
CA LEU A 137 8.17 8.75 -11.94
C LEU A 137 7.32 9.77 -12.71
N ARG A 138 6.35 10.41 -12.06
CA ARG A 138 5.49 11.45 -12.65
C ARG A 138 6.28 12.68 -13.12
N HIS A 139 7.43 12.96 -12.51
CA HIS A 139 8.31 14.07 -12.88
C HIS A 139 9.51 13.65 -13.75
N GLY A 140 9.60 12.37 -14.14
CA GLY A 140 10.72 11.84 -14.93
C GLY A 140 12.06 11.80 -14.17
N ILE A 141 12.01 11.77 -12.84
CA ILE A 141 13.19 11.65 -11.98
C ILE A 141 13.52 10.16 -11.82
N PRO A 142 14.77 9.72 -12.10
CA PRO A 142 15.17 8.32 -11.94
C PRO A 142 15.15 7.89 -10.45
N ASP A 143 15.23 6.58 -10.21
CA ASP A 143 15.42 6.10 -8.82
C ASP A 143 16.78 6.60 -8.32
N PRO A 144 16.93 7.05 -7.05
CA PRO A 144 18.25 7.14 -6.47
C PRO A 144 18.88 5.76 -6.58
N ASP A 145 20.07 5.70 -7.17
CA ASP A 145 20.79 4.45 -7.38
C ASP A 145 20.78 3.65 -6.07
N THR A 146 20.51 2.35 -6.16
CA THR A 146 20.51 1.38 -5.06
C THR A 146 21.93 1.11 -4.53
N GLU A 147 22.73 2.16 -4.35
CA GLU A 147 24.11 2.06 -3.85
C GLU A 147 24.18 1.43 -2.44
N GLU A 148 23.09 1.43 -1.68
CA GLU A 148 23.04 0.76 -0.37
C GLU A 148 22.89 -0.77 -0.47
N ASP A 149 22.27 -1.32 -1.52
CA ASP A 149 22.16 -2.77 -1.75
C ASP A 149 23.42 -3.36 -2.42
N ASN A 150 24.26 -2.50 -3.01
CA ASN A 150 25.47 -2.91 -3.73
C ASN A 150 26.77 -2.69 -2.93
N LYS A 151 26.70 -2.31 -1.64
CA LYS A 151 27.91 -2.30 -0.81
C LYS A 151 28.24 -3.74 -0.40
N PRO A 152 29.35 -4.33 -0.88
CA PRO A 152 29.75 -5.65 -0.40
C PRO A 152 29.95 -5.59 1.13
N PRO A 153 29.50 -6.59 1.89
CA PRO A 153 29.72 -6.63 3.33
C PRO A 153 31.23 -6.69 3.58
N GLY A 154 31.82 -5.60 4.06
CA GLY A 154 33.22 -5.62 4.51
C GLY A 154 34.11 -4.43 4.15
N VAL A 155 33.64 -3.36 3.51
CA VAL A 155 34.46 -2.14 3.43
C VAL A 155 34.20 -1.26 4.66
N SER A 156 34.89 -1.62 5.74
CA SER A 156 35.18 -0.70 6.84
C SER A 156 36.01 0.45 6.27
N SER A 157 35.45 1.66 6.31
CA SER A 157 36.24 2.89 6.13
C SER A 157 37.15 3.05 7.33
N ASP A 158 38.33 2.43 7.28
CA ASP A 158 39.40 2.73 8.22
C ASP A 158 40.03 4.05 7.78
N SER A 159 39.58 5.12 8.41
CA SER A 159 40.13 6.45 8.30
C SER A 159 41.08 6.62 9.48
N SER A 160 42.38 6.50 9.22
CA SER A 160 43.41 7.09 10.07
C SER A 160 44.53 7.64 9.19
N GLU A 161 44.38 8.92 8.85
CA GLU A 161 45.51 9.79 8.59
C GLU A 161 46.31 10.02 9.89
N GLY A 162 47.62 10.19 9.76
CA GLY A 162 48.52 10.67 10.80
C GLY A 162 49.78 9.79 10.92
N GLU A 163 51.01 10.26 10.83
CA GLU A 163 51.58 11.57 10.55
C GLU A 163 53.05 11.30 10.20
N LEU A 164 53.67 12.18 9.41
CA LEU A 164 55.11 12.20 9.16
C LEU A 164 55.85 12.65 10.42
N HIS A 165 56.90 11.93 10.83
CA HIS A 165 58.18 12.49 11.30
C HIS A 165 59.25 11.42 11.48
#